data_AF-A0A838KSC3-F1
#
_entry.id   AF-A0A838KSC3-F1
#
_cell.length_a   1.000
_cell.length_b   1.000
_cell.length_c   1.000
_cell.angle_alpha   90.00
_cell.angle_beta   90.00
_cell.angle_gamma   90.00
#
_symmetry.space_group_name_H-M   'P 1'
#
loop_
_entity.id
_entity.type
_entity.pdbx_description
1 polymer ?
#
loop_
_entity_poly.entity_id
_entity_poly.type
_entity_poly.pdbx_seq_one_letter_code
_entity_poly.pdbx_strand_id
1 'polypeptide(L)'
;MTMMARQPGRGIDGASYRAAAWLAWSLCALSLVLTALSLWLLSLNLSHPGTPMYEPWLDNTLGALSYAPIGALIASRRPANPVGWLVCLYGFVISLSYFCAEYAIHALLAQPDSLPAGEALAWVLSWILPIIIGLTVFPLLLFPTGRLPSRRWRSFAWLSAAWMLMAVVTGAFSSGALMGVLGPIQNPLGIQGLTNIYVALLLFVSPPLQ
;
A
#
# COMPACT_ATOMS: atom_id res chain seq x y z
N MET A 1 -42.73 -8.40 43.02
CA MET A 1 -42.76 -8.49 41.54
C MET A 1 -41.91 -7.35 41.01
N THR A 2 -40.59 -7.57 40.86
CA THR A 2 -39.67 -6.56 40.30
C THR A 2 -38.55 -7.34 39.60
N MET A 3 -38.74 -7.56 38.30
CA MET A 3 -37.77 -8.23 37.44
C MET A 3 -36.52 -7.36 37.28
N MET A 4 -35.37 -7.92 37.66
CA MET A 4 -34.05 -7.43 37.27
C MET A 4 -33.91 -7.43 35.73
N ALA A 5 -33.67 -6.25 35.16
CA ALA A 5 -33.22 -6.12 33.78
C ALA A 5 -31.75 -6.58 33.70
N ARG A 6 -31.51 -7.78 33.15
CA ARG A 6 -30.18 -8.18 32.69
C ARG A 6 -29.78 -7.28 31.50
N GLN A 7 -28.63 -6.63 31.58
CA GLN A 7 -27.93 -6.09 30.41
C GLN A 7 -26.85 -7.09 29.95
N PRO A 8 -27.04 -7.83 28.85
CA PRO A 8 -25.98 -8.57 28.20
C PRO A 8 -25.53 -7.79 26.95
N GLY A 9 -24.39 -7.11 27.01
CA GLY A 9 -23.83 -6.46 25.80
C GLY A 9 -22.46 -5.80 25.97
N ARG A 10 -22.15 -5.24 27.16
CA ARG A 10 -20.95 -4.41 27.36
C ARG A 10 -19.59 -5.13 27.22
N GLY A 11 -19.53 -6.44 27.42
CA GLY A 11 -18.27 -7.19 27.46
C GLY A 11 -17.72 -7.60 26.08
N ILE A 12 -18.60 -7.90 25.13
CA ILE A 12 -18.23 -8.42 23.80
C ILE A 12 -17.76 -7.27 22.91
N ASP A 13 -18.44 -6.12 23.00
CA ASP A 13 -18.06 -4.91 22.27
C ASP A 13 -16.70 -4.39 22.75
N GLY A 14 -16.45 -4.34 24.07
CA GLY A 14 -15.18 -3.85 24.62
C GLY A 14 -13.94 -4.65 24.17
N ALA A 15 -14.07 -5.97 24.05
CA ALA A 15 -12.98 -6.83 23.57
C ALA A 15 -12.68 -6.60 22.08
N SER A 16 -13.71 -6.46 21.25
CA SER A 16 -13.59 -6.18 19.81
C SER A 16 -12.92 -4.83 19.54
N TYR A 17 -13.25 -3.80 20.33
CA TYR A 17 -12.63 -2.48 20.20
C TYR A 17 -11.14 -2.50 20.57
N ARG A 18 -10.76 -3.24 21.62
CA ARG A 18 -9.35 -3.42 22.01
C ARG A 18 -8.57 -4.16 20.94
N ALA A 19 -9.11 -5.25 20.39
CA ALA A 19 -8.47 -6.00 19.31
C ALA A 19 -8.26 -5.14 18.05
N ALA A 20 -9.28 -4.37 17.66
CA ALA A 20 -9.19 -3.44 16.55
C ALA A 20 -8.11 -2.36 16.76
N ALA A 21 -8.05 -1.77 17.96
CA ALA A 21 -7.02 -0.80 18.29
C ALA A 21 -5.62 -1.42 18.25
N TRP A 22 -5.43 -2.61 18.82
CA TRP A 22 -4.17 -3.34 18.75
C TRP A 22 -3.73 -3.60 17.32
N LEU A 23 -4.62 -4.14 16.48
CA LEU A 23 -4.32 -4.40 15.07
C LEU A 23 -3.92 -3.12 14.32
N ALA A 24 -4.66 -2.03 14.52
CA ALA A 24 -4.36 -0.75 13.88
C ALA A 24 -2.99 -0.20 14.30
N TRP A 25 -2.66 -0.25 15.59
CA TRP A 25 -1.35 0.18 16.08
C TRP A 25 -0.21 -0.76 15.68
N SER A 26 -0.46 -2.07 15.59
CA SER A 26 0.52 -3.03 15.06
C SER A 26 0.83 -2.77 13.59
N LEU A 27 -0.18 -2.46 12.76
CA LEU A 27 0.04 -2.04 11.36
C LEU A 27 0.82 -0.74 11.27
N CYS A 28 0.54 0.23 12.15
CA CYS A 28 1.32 1.46 12.23
C CYS A 28 2.78 1.19 12.62
N ALA A 29 3.02 0.41 13.67
CA ALA A 29 4.36 0.07 14.11
C ALA A 29 5.13 -0.67 13.01
N LEU A 30 4.49 -1.62 12.33
CA LEU A 30 5.08 -2.36 11.21
C LEU A 30 5.43 -1.43 10.04
N SER A 31 4.55 -0.49 9.69
CA SER A 31 4.80 0.54 8.67
C SER A 31 6.03 1.39 9.01
N LEU A 32 6.16 1.83 10.27
CA LEU A 32 7.30 2.62 10.73
C LEU A 32 8.60 1.80 10.73
N VAL A 33 8.56 0.53 11.14
CA VAL A 33 9.72 -0.37 11.08
C VAL A 33 10.17 -0.60 9.64
N LEU A 34 9.24 -0.87 8.72
CA LEU A 34 9.55 -1.01 7.29
C LEU A 34 10.18 0.26 6.72
N THR A 35 9.66 1.43 7.09
CA THR A 35 10.22 2.72 6.65
C THR A 35 11.64 2.94 7.20
N ALA A 36 11.87 2.63 8.47
CA ALA A 36 13.20 2.74 9.07
C ALA A 36 14.22 1.79 8.41
N LEU A 37 13.81 0.55 8.12
CA LEU A 37 14.63 -0.41 7.37
C LEU A 37 14.91 0.07 5.94
N SER A 38 13.92 0.69 5.29
CA SER A 38 14.09 1.28 3.95
C SER A 38 15.13 2.39 3.96
N LEU A 39 15.07 3.31 4.93
CA LEU A 39 16.06 4.39 5.07
C LEU A 39 17.47 3.86 5.37
N TRP A 40 17.56 2.79 6.16
CA TRP A 40 18.83 2.12 6.42
C TRP A 40 19.41 1.50 5.14
N LEU A 41 18.59 0.76 4.37
CA LEU A 41 18.99 0.20 3.08
C LEU A 41 19.37 1.29 2.06
N LEU A 42 18.59 2.37 1.99
CA LEU A 42 18.91 3.54 1.16
C LEU A 42 20.30 4.09 1.50
N SER A 43 20.63 4.24 2.79
CA SER A 43 21.96 4.69 3.22
C SER A 43 23.08 3.73 2.79
N LEU A 44 22.83 2.42 2.81
CA LEU A 44 23.79 1.42 2.32
C LEU A 44 23.92 1.47 0.80
N ASN A 45 22.81 1.63 0.08
CA ASN A 45 22.76 1.74 -1.38
C ASN A 45 23.54 2.97 -1.85
N LEU A 46 23.31 4.14 -1.25
CA LEU A 46 24.04 5.39 -1.56
C LEU A 46 25.56 5.30 -1.33
N SER A 47 26.03 4.34 -0.55
CA SER A 47 27.47 4.11 -0.34
C SER A 47 28.14 3.34 -1.48
N HIS A 48 27.36 2.75 -2.40
CA HIS A 48 27.86 1.98 -3.54
C HIS A 48 27.86 2.83 -4.82
N PRO A 49 29.01 3.01 -5.51
CA PRO A 49 29.06 3.77 -6.76
C PRO A 49 28.22 3.11 -7.86
N GLY A 50 27.38 3.89 -8.53
CA GLY A 50 26.60 3.45 -9.70
C GLY A 50 25.24 2.83 -9.41
N THR A 51 24.83 2.73 -8.14
CA THR A 51 23.46 2.30 -7.79
C THR A 51 22.47 3.45 -7.92
N PRO A 52 21.30 3.23 -8.56
CA PRO A 52 20.28 4.27 -8.67
C PRO A 52 19.69 4.61 -7.31
N MET A 53 19.38 5.89 -7.11
CA MET A 53 18.62 6.35 -5.95
C MET A 53 17.13 6.11 -6.20
N TYR A 54 16.42 5.57 -5.21
CA TYR A 54 14.96 5.47 -5.27
C TYR A 54 14.34 6.85 -5.05
N GLU A 55 14.00 7.57 -6.12
CA GLU A 55 13.53 8.96 -6.04
C GLU A 55 12.34 9.20 -5.07
N PRO A 56 11.31 8.33 -4.98
CA PRO A 56 10.16 8.56 -4.10
C PRO A 56 10.45 8.39 -2.60
N TRP A 57 11.70 8.22 -2.18
CA TRP A 57 12.10 7.95 -0.80
C TRP A 57 11.53 8.96 0.21
N LEU A 58 11.56 10.25 -0.13
CA LEU A 58 11.12 11.33 0.77
C LEU A 58 9.60 11.30 0.92
N ASP A 59 8.86 11.26 -0.20
CA ASP A 59 7.41 11.22 -0.21
C ASP A 59 6.88 9.98 0.51
N ASN A 60 7.51 8.82 0.31
CA ASN A 60 7.14 7.59 0.99
C ASN A 60 7.41 7.67 2.50
N THR A 61 8.52 8.29 2.92
CA THR A 61 8.84 8.48 4.34
C THR A 61 7.83 9.41 5.02
N LEU A 62 7.54 10.57 4.42
CA LEU A 62 6.55 11.52 4.92
C LEU A 62 5.14 10.91 4.92
N GLY A 63 4.82 10.15 3.88
CA GLY A 63 3.58 9.40 3.77
C GLY A 63 3.42 8.38 4.89
N ALA A 64 4.43 7.56 5.16
CA ALA A 64 4.39 6.58 6.24
C ALA A 64 4.21 7.24 7.61
N LEU A 65 4.98 8.29 7.89
CA LEU A 65 4.92 9.06 9.15
C LEU A 65 3.57 9.78 9.35
N SER A 66 2.84 10.06 8.28
CA SER A 66 1.56 10.76 8.33
C SER A 66 0.39 9.76 8.33
N TYR A 67 0.26 8.99 7.25
CA TYR A 67 -0.92 8.16 7.01
C TYR A 67 -1.02 6.99 7.99
N ALA A 68 0.08 6.32 8.36
CA ALA A 68 -0.02 5.17 9.24
C ALA A 68 -0.47 5.55 10.67
N PRO A 69 0.11 6.58 11.33
CA PRO A 69 -0.38 7.04 12.63
C PRO A 69 -1.79 7.64 12.57
N ILE A 70 -2.10 8.46 11.57
CA ILE A 70 -3.44 9.06 11.40
C ILE A 70 -4.49 7.96 11.22
N GLY A 71 -4.21 6.99 10.35
CA GLY A 71 -5.10 5.85 10.11
C GLY A 71 -5.30 5.00 11.36
N ALA A 72 -4.21 4.67 12.07
CA ALA A 72 -4.29 3.90 13.32
C ALA A 72 -5.08 4.63 14.42
N LEU A 73 -4.91 5.95 14.51
CA LEU A 73 -5.67 6.78 15.44
C LEU A 73 -7.17 6.80 15.12
N ILE A 74 -7.53 6.89 13.84
CA ILE A 74 -8.93 6.88 13.41
C ILE A 74 -9.54 5.48 13.61
N ALA A 75 -8.83 4.42 13.18
CA ALA A 75 -9.30 3.03 13.27
C ALA A 75 -9.47 2.57 14.73
N SER A 76 -8.56 2.97 15.63
CA SER A 76 -8.66 2.65 17.06
C SER A 76 -9.82 3.35 17.76
N ARG A 77 -10.19 4.56 17.33
CA ARG A 77 -11.31 5.33 17.91
C ARG A 77 -12.65 5.03 17.27
N ARG A 78 -12.68 4.66 15.99
CA ARG A 78 -13.89 4.38 15.20
C ARG A 78 -13.70 3.12 14.37
N PRO A 79 -13.58 1.93 14.98
CA PRO A 79 -13.27 0.69 14.27
C PRO A 79 -14.33 0.29 13.24
N ALA A 80 -15.58 0.74 13.43
CA ALA A 80 -16.68 0.54 12.47
C ALA A 80 -16.59 1.44 11.23
N ASN A 81 -15.71 2.46 11.20
CA ASN A 81 -15.53 3.32 10.04
C ASN A 81 -14.34 2.81 9.19
N PRO A 82 -14.57 2.35 7.95
CA PRO A 82 -13.53 1.82 7.09
C PRO A 82 -12.46 2.85 6.69
N VAL A 83 -12.77 4.15 6.74
CA VAL A 83 -11.83 5.21 6.31
C VAL A 83 -10.53 5.16 7.11
N GLY A 84 -10.59 4.97 8.44
CA GLY A 84 -9.39 4.86 9.27
C GLY A 84 -8.51 3.68 8.89
N TRP A 85 -9.13 2.54 8.59
CA TRP A 85 -8.44 1.33 8.15
C TRP A 85 -7.79 1.50 6.78
N LEU A 86 -8.49 2.12 5.83
CA LEU A 86 -7.95 2.37 4.50
C LEU A 86 -6.75 3.32 4.54
N VAL A 87 -6.83 4.37 5.35
CA VAL A 87 -5.69 5.30 5.55
C VAL A 87 -4.52 4.61 6.25
N CYS A 88 -4.79 3.73 7.22
CA CYS A 88 -3.74 2.94 7.88
C CYS A 88 -3.07 1.97 6.89
N LEU A 89 -3.89 1.28 6.08
CA LEU A 89 -3.43 0.36 5.05
C LEU A 89 -2.64 1.08 3.95
N TYR A 90 -3.03 2.30 3.58
CA TYR A 90 -2.28 3.14 2.66
C TYR A 90 -0.86 3.41 3.15
N GLY A 91 -0.71 3.84 4.41
CA GLY A 91 0.62 4.05 5.02
C GLY A 91 1.47 2.78 5.05
N PHE A 92 0.85 1.64 5.39
CA PHE A 92 1.50 0.34 5.36
C PHE A 92 1.96 -0.08 3.95
N VAL A 93 1.09 0.01 2.94
CA VAL A 93 1.41 -0.39 1.56
C VAL A 93 2.51 0.49 0.96
N ILE A 94 2.51 1.80 1.25
CA ILE A 94 3.62 2.68 0.87
C ILE A 94 4.94 2.24 1.52
N SER A 95 4.91 1.94 2.83
CA SER A 95 6.11 1.51 3.55
C SER A 95 6.64 0.18 3.03
N LEU A 96 5.74 -0.74 2.70
CA LEU A 96 6.08 -2.02 2.10
C LEU A 96 6.67 -1.84 0.69
N SER A 97 6.05 -1.01 -0.14
CA SER A 97 6.57 -0.66 -1.47
C SER A 97 7.97 -0.05 -1.38
N TYR A 98 8.18 0.86 -0.42
CA TYR A 98 9.48 1.48 -0.23
C TYR A 98 10.55 0.46 0.20
N PHE A 99 10.22 -0.40 1.16
CA PHE A 99 11.11 -1.46 1.60
C PHE A 99 11.47 -2.44 0.48
N CYS A 100 10.47 -2.91 -0.26
CA CYS A 100 10.70 -3.80 -1.40
C CYS A 100 11.62 -3.16 -2.45
N ALA A 101 11.45 -1.86 -2.72
CA ALA A 101 12.27 -1.14 -3.69
C ALA A 101 13.74 -1.09 -3.26
N GLU A 102 14.01 -0.61 -2.04
CA GLU A 102 15.37 -0.51 -1.52
C GLU A 102 16.04 -1.86 -1.37
N TYR A 103 15.28 -2.88 -0.97
CA TYR A 103 15.78 -4.25 -0.87
C TYR A 103 16.12 -4.82 -2.24
N ALA A 104 15.27 -4.65 -3.25
CA ALA A 104 15.53 -5.12 -4.60
C ALA A 104 16.75 -4.42 -5.21
N ILE A 105 16.89 -3.10 -5.00
CA ILE A 105 18.08 -2.33 -5.41
C ILE A 105 19.32 -2.87 -4.71
N HIS A 106 19.25 -3.12 -3.40
CA HIS A 106 20.37 -3.63 -2.64
C HIS A 106 20.81 -5.03 -3.12
N ALA A 107 19.85 -5.95 -3.22
CA ALA A 107 20.09 -7.35 -3.53
C ALA A 107 20.48 -7.62 -4.99
N LEU A 108 20.03 -6.78 -5.94
CA LEU A 108 20.25 -7.00 -7.37
C LEU A 108 21.30 -6.05 -7.98
N LEU A 109 21.53 -4.87 -7.39
CA LEU A 109 22.42 -3.85 -7.96
C LEU A 109 23.58 -3.48 -7.04
N ALA A 110 23.32 -3.18 -5.76
CA ALA A 110 24.37 -2.71 -4.85
C ALA A 110 25.34 -3.83 -4.46
N GLN A 111 24.79 -4.98 -4.07
CA GLN A 111 25.52 -6.20 -3.74
C GLN A 111 24.79 -7.40 -4.32
N PRO A 112 24.98 -7.70 -5.61
CA PRO A 112 24.39 -8.86 -6.26
C PRO A 112 24.66 -10.15 -5.46
N ASP A 113 23.65 -11.01 -5.34
CA ASP A 113 23.69 -12.32 -4.66
C ASP A 113 23.95 -12.28 -3.14
N SER A 114 24.02 -11.10 -2.51
CA SER A 114 24.18 -10.97 -1.05
C SER A 114 22.93 -11.36 -0.27
N LEU A 115 21.76 -11.09 -0.85
CA LEU A 115 20.46 -11.26 -0.21
C LEU A 115 19.53 -12.09 -1.11
N PRO A 116 18.79 -13.06 -0.55
CA PRO A 116 17.83 -13.85 -1.31
C PRO A 116 16.60 -13.00 -1.69
N ALA A 117 15.80 -13.49 -2.63
CA ALA A 117 14.46 -12.96 -2.94
C ALA A 117 14.41 -11.53 -3.54
N GLY A 118 15.52 -10.97 -4.04
CA GLY A 118 15.52 -9.68 -4.75
C GLY A 118 14.51 -9.63 -5.91
N GLU A 119 14.48 -10.68 -6.74
CA GLU A 119 13.53 -10.81 -7.86
C GLU A 119 12.07 -10.92 -7.40
N ALA A 120 11.82 -11.59 -6.27
CA ALA A 120 10.46 -11.74 -5.73
C ALA A 120 9.92 -10.39 -5.24
N LEU A 121 10.77 -9.55 -4.62
CA LEU A 121 10.36 -8.20 -4.22
C LEU A 121 10.23 -7.26 -5.43
N ALA A 122 11.08 -7.42 -6.45
CA ALA A 122 10.89 -6.74 -7.74
C ALA A 122 9.55 -7.10 -8.38
N TRP A 123 9.13 -8.37 -8.31
CA TRP A 123 7.82 -8.81 -8.76
C TRP A 123 6.69 -8.14 -7.98
N VAL A 124 6.76 -8.07 -6.64
CA VAL A 124 5.75 -7.34 -5.83
C VAL A 124 5.59 -5.89 -6.29
N LEU A 125 6.69 -5.22 -6.60
CA LEU A 125 6.70 -3.83 -7.05
C LEU A 125 6.08 -3.62 -8.43
N SER A 126 5.99 -4.67 -9.26
CA SER A 126 5.35 -4.57 -10.58
C SER A 126 3.84 -4.32 -10.52
N TRP A 127 3.18 -4.69 -9.40
CA TRP A 127 1.72 -4.62 -9.27
C TRP A 127 1.21 -3.89 -8.02
N ILE A 128 2.10 -3.34 -7.19
CA ILE A 128 1.71 -2.63 -5.96
C ILE A 128 1.08 -1.25 -6.21
N LEU A 129 1.47 -0.57 -7.30
CA LEU A 129 1.01 0.79 -7.61
C LEU A 129 -0.52 0.91 -7.78
N PRO A 130 -1.20 0.02 -8.51
CA PRO A 130 -2.67 0.02 -8.57
C PRO A 130 -3.36 -0.09 -7.19
N ILE A 131 -2.75 -0.80 -6.24
CA ILE A 131 -3.28 -0.93 -4.87
C ILE A 131 -3.19 0.42 -4.15
N ILE A 132 -2.06 1.12 -4.28
CA ILE A 132 -1.87 2.48 -3.73
C ILE A 132 -2.94 3.42 -4.29
N ILE A 133 -3.14 3.42 -5.61
CA ILE A 133 -4.18 4.21 -6.29
C ILE A 133 -5.57 3.90 -5.73
N GLY A 134 -5.92 2.62 -5.61
CA GLY A 134 -7.20 2.21 -5.03
C GLY A 134 -7.38 2.72 -3.60
N LEU A 135 -6.33 2.61 -2.78
CA LEU A 135 -6.33 3.10 -1.40
C LEU A 135 -6.39 4.62 -1.28
N THR A 136 -6.11 5.39 -2.34
CA THR A 136 -6.41 6.83 -2.40
C THR A 136 -7.87 7.09 -2.76
N VAL A 137 -8.45 6.31 -3.70
CA VAL A 137 -9.81 6.52 -4.23
C VAL A 137 -10.89 6.09 -3.23
N PHE A 138 -10.75 4.92 -2.60
CA PHE A 138 -11.79 4.36 -1.74
C PHE A 138 -12.09 5.20 -0.48
N PRO A 139 -11.11 5.79 0.23
CA PRO A 139 -11.40 6.73 1.31
C PRO A 139 -12.25 7.92 0.86
N LEU A 140 -11.98 8.50 -0.32
CA LEU A 140 -12.74 9.63 -0.87
C LEU A 140 -14.20 9.24 -1.17
N LEU A 141 -14.43 8.00 -1.63
CA LEU A 141 -15.78 7.48 -1.90
C LEU A 141 -16.59 7.19 -0.64
N LEU A 142 -15.91 6.86 0.46
CA LEU A 142 -16.54 6.44 1.71
C LEU A 142 -16.60 7.58 2.74
N PHE A 143 -15.86 8.66 2.53
CA PHE A 143 -15.86 9.80 3.42
C PHE A 143 -17.20 10.57 3.37
N PRO A 144 -17.72 11.08 4.52
CA PRO A 144 -17.26 10.89 5.89
C PRO A 144 -17.90 9.70 6.63
N THR A 145 -18.99 9.14 6.10
CA THR A 145 -19.89 8.23 6.83
C THR A 145 -19.48 6.76 6.80
N GLY A 146 -18.47 6.40 6.00
CA GLY A 146 -18.05 5.01 5.76
C GLY A 146 -18.99 4.24 4.85
N ARG A 147 -19.96 4.92 4.21
CA ARG A 147 -20.99 4.30 3.36
C ARG A 147 -21.09 5.07 2.05
N LEU A 148 -21.35 4.33 0.98
CA LEU A 148 -21.58 4.93 -0.33
C LEU A 148 -22.85 5.80 -0.33
N PRO A 149 -22.83 7.03 -0.88
CA PRO A 149 -23.95 7.97 -0.80
C PRO A 149 -25.24 7.48 -1.47
N SER A 150 -25.16 6.70 -2.55
CA SER A 150 -26.33 6.17 -3.26
C SER A 150 -26.04 4.84 -3.98
N ARG A 151 -27.09 4.15 -4.45
CA ARG A 151 -26.97 2.88 -5.20
C ARG A 151 -26.15 3.03 -6.50
N ARG A 152 -26.14 4.22 -7.11
CA ARG A 152 -25.35 4.53 -8.33
C ARG A 152 -23.85 4.57 -8.05
N TRP A 153 -23.44 5.00 -6.84
CA TRP A 153 -22.03 4.96 -6.42
C TRP A 153 -21.49 3.54 -6.22
N ARG A 154 -22.37 2.54 -6.05
CA ARG A 154 -21.94 1.13 -6.02
C ARG A 154 -21.38 0.70 -7.37
N SER A 155 -22.00 1.13 -8.47
CA SER A 155 -21.48 0.85 -9.81
C SER A 155 -20.10 1.49 -10.01
N PHE A 156 -19.90 2.73 -9.56
CA PHE A 156 -18.60 3.39 -9.61
C PHE A 156 -17.56 2.63 -8.77
N ALA A 157 -17.87 2.28 -7.52
CA ALA A 157 -16.97 1.52 -6.66
C ALA A 157 -16.61 0.14 -7.26
N TRP A 158 -17.57 -0.55 -7.89
CA TRP A 158 -17.33 -1.79 -8.61
C TRP A 158 -16.44 -1.60 -9.83
N LEU A 159 -16.65 -0.53 -10.61
CA LEU A 159 -15.80 -0.20 -11.75
C LEU A 159 -14.37 0.13 -11.29
N SER A 160 -14.19 0.90 -10.22
CA SER A 160 -12.87 1.18 -9.63
C SER A 160 -12.20 -0.09 -9.13
N ALA A 161 -12.93 -0.99 -8.48
CA ALA A 161 -12.41 -2.27 -8.02
C ALA A 161 -12.02 -3.20 -9.19
N ALA A 162 -12.84 -3.25 -10.24
CA ALA A 162 -12.57 -4.03 -11.44
C ALA A 162 -11.35 -3.49 -12.19
N TRP A 163 -11.24 -2.17 -12.34
CA TRP A 163 -10.06 -1.51 -12.91
C TRP A 163 -8.80 -1.82 -12.09
N MET A 164 -8.88 -1.69 -10.76
CA MET A 164 -7.75 -1.97 -9.86
C MET A 164 -7.32 -3.44 -9.98
N LEU A 165 -8.26 -4.39 -9.98
CA LEU A 165 -7.96 -5.81 -10.14
C LEU A 165 -7.30 -6.10 -11.48
N MET A 166 -7.84 -5.54 -12.57
CA MET A 166 -7.26 -5.69 -13.89
C MET A 166 -5.84 -5.12 -13.94
N ALA A 167 -5.62 -3.92 -13.38
CA ALA A 167 -4.31 -3.28 -13.32
C ALA A 167 -3.30 -4.08 -12.49
N VAL A 168 -3.71 -4.66 -11.35
CA VAL A 168 -2.86 -5.57 -10.53
C VAL A 168 -2.46 -6.79 -11.35
N VAL A 169 -3.42 -7.46 -12.00
CA VAL A 169 -3.15 -8.66 -12.81
C VAL A 169 -2.21 -8.33 -13.96
N THR A 170 -2.48 -7.28 -14.73
CA THR A 170 -1.60 -6.88 -15.84
C THR A 170 -0.23 -6.42 -15.35
N GLY A 171 -0.16 -5.73 -14.21
CA GLY A 171 1.10 -5.28 -13.59
C GLY A 171 1.97 -6.46 -13.18
N ALA A 172 1.36 -7.51 -12.62
CA ALA A 172 2.08 -8.69 -12.11
C ALA A 172 2.83 -9.47 -13.20
N PHE A 173 2.41 -9.33 -14.45
CA PHE A 173 3.05 -9.90 -15.62
C PHE A 173 3.61 -8.83 -16.57
N SER A 174 3.67 -7.57 -16.15
CA SER A 174 4.31 -6.51 -16.95
C SER A 174 5.83 -6.61 -16.82
N SER A 175 6.57 -6.29 -17.88
CA SER A 175 8.03 -6.47 -17.92
C SER A 175 8.81 -5.55 -16.97
N GLY A 176 8.30 -4.35 -16.69
CA GLY A 176 8.96 -3.37 -15.83
C GLY A 176 8.43 -3.39 -14.40
N ALA A 177 9.31 -3.27 -13.41
CA ALA A 177 8.91 -3.03 -12.02
C ALA A 177 8.66 -1.54 -11.79
N LEU A 178 7.53 -1.21 -11.15
CA LEU A 178 7.15 0.16 -10.76
C LEU A 178 7.34 1.19 -11.90
N MET A 179 6.90 0.86 -13.13
CA MET A 179 7.07 1.70 -14.33
C MET A 179 8.52 2.10 -14.68
N GLY A 180 9.51 1.31 -14.28
CA GLY A 180 10.92 1.61 -14.53
C GLY A 180 11.58 2.53 -13.51
N VAL A 181 10.87 2.87 -12.42
CA VAL A 181 11.44 3.65 -11.29
C VAL A 181 12.62 2.92 -10.63
N LEU A 182 12.68 1.59 -10.72
CA LEU A 182 13.81 0.79 -10.23
C LEU A 182 14.98 0.69 -11.23
N GLY A 183 14.97 1.51 -12.28
CA GLY A 183 16.00 1.51 -13.31
C GLY A 183 16.06 0.19 -14.09
N PRO A 184 17.19 -0.54 -14.10
CA PRO A 184 17.38 -1.72 -14.95
C PRO A 184 16.61 -2.96 -14.47
N ILE A 185 16.08 -2.96 -13.24
CA ILE A 185 15.43 -4.13 -12.64
C ILE A 185 14.14 -4.47 -13.40
N GLN A 186 14.10 -5.67 -13.98
CA GLN A 186 12.94 -6.20 -14.68
C GLN A 186 12.12 -7.12 -13.78
N ASN A 187 10.84 -7.28 -14.11
CA ASN A 187 9.98 -8.29 -13.50
C ASN A 187 10.33 -9.69 -14.04
N PRO A 188 10.65 -10.68 -13.19
CA PRO A 188 10.95 -12.04 -13.62
C PRO A 188 9.81 -12.72 -14.38
N LEU A 189 8.55 -12.33 -14.12
CA LEU A 189 7.35 -12.87 -14.78
C LEU A 189 6.85 -11.99 -15.95
N GLY A 190 7.72 -11.13 -16.46
CA GLY A 190 7.40 -10.13 -17.47
C GLY A 190 7.00 -10.69 -18.84
N ILE A 191 5.84 -10.27 -19.33
CA ILE A 191 5.32 -10.52 -20.68
C ILE A 191 5.10 -9.18 -21.38
N GLN A 192 5.84 -8.95 -22.47
CA GLN A 192 5.85 -7.66 -23.16
C GLN A 192 4.47 -7.21 -23.65
N GLY A 193 3.60 -8.15 -24.04
CA GLY A 193 2.22 -7.87 -24.45
C GLY A 193 1.34 -7.28 -23.35
N LEU A 194 1.57 -7.65 -22.08
CA LEU A 194 0.79 -7.14 -20.95
C LEU A 194 1.30 -5.78 -20.46
N THR A 195 2.57 -5.46 -20.71
CA THR A 195 3.16 -4.16 -20.40
C THR A 195 2.40 -3.01 -21.06
N ASN A 196 2.06 -3.12 -22.34
CA ASN A 196 1.32 -2.07 -23.06
C ASN A 196 -0.08 -1.83 -22.47
N ILE A 197 -0.76 -2.91 -22.08
CA ILE A 197 -2.08 -2.83 -21.44
C ILE A 197 -1.95 -2.15 -20.07
N TYR A 198 -0.98 -2.57 -19.26
CA TYR A 198 -0.75 -2.01 -17.95
C TYR A 198 -0.43 -0.50 -18.02
N VAL A 199 0.44 -0.09 -18.94
CA VAL A 199 0.76 1.33 -19.17
C VAL A 199 -0.48 2.12 -19.59
N ALA A 200 -1.30 1.59 -20.50
CA ALA A 200 -2.53 2.25 -20.91
C ALA A 200 -3.52 2.43 -19.74
N LEU A 201 -3.62 1.45 -18.85
CA LEU A 201 -4.45 1.54 -17.65
C LEU A 201 -3.94 2.63 -16.70
N LEU A 202 -2.63 2.73 -16.48
CA LEU A 202 -2.06 3.76 -15.62
C LEU A 202 -2.21 5.16 -16.21
N LEU A 203 -1.97 5.33 -17.51
CA LEU A 203 -2.16 6.61 -18.21
C LEU A 203 -3.60 7.12 -18.13
N PHE A 204 -4.58 6.22 -18.10
CA PHE A 204 -5.98 6.59 -17.92
C PHE A 204 -6.25 7.27 -16.56
N VAL A 205 -5.52 6.89 -15.52
CA VAL A 205 -5.69 7.42 -14.16
C VAL A 205 -4.77 8.61 -13.88
N SER A 206 -3.54 8.56 -14.37
CA SER A 206 -2.54 9.62 -14.23
C SER A 206 -2.01 10.01 -15.61
N PRO A 207 -2.76 10.80 -16.40
CA PRO A 207 -2.25 11.34 -17.65
C PRO A 207 -1.04 12.24 -17.35
N PRO A 208 0.03 12.17 -18.17
CA PRO A 208 1.20 13.01 -17.97
C PRO A 208 0.79 14.48 -18.04
N LEU A 209 1.18 15.26 -17.03
CA LEU A 209 1.05 16.71 -17.06
C LEU A 209 1.94 17.21 -18.21
N GLN A 210 1.32 17.69 -19.28
CA GLN A 210 1.99 18.31 -20.43
C GLN A 210 2.60 19.66 -20.05
#